data_AF-A0A7J2JR23-F1
#
_entry.id   AF-A0A7J2JR23-F1
#
_cell.length_a   1.000
_cell.length_b   1.000
_cell.length_c   1.000
_cell.angle_alpha   90.00
_cell.angle_beta   90.00
_cell.angle_gamma   90.00
#
_symmetry.space_group_name_H-M   'P 1'
#
loop_
_entity.id
_entity.type
_entity.pdbx_description
1 polymer ?
#
loop_
_entity_poly.entity_id
_entity_poly.type
_entity_poly.pdbx_seq_one_letter_code
_entity_poly.pdbx_strand_id
1 'polypeptide(L)'
;RPTPRPSLPPPLKDIGTEVIRRLEERRASIQSSRPSRQIMPPCIEKLIEKAERGENMSHQERFTLAAYLLKVGWSVGRVVDLFRSAPDFKERVARYQVSHIAKRGYNPPNCETLRGWGICVEDCGVKSPLSYGRRGRRRR
;
A
#
# COMPACT_ATOMS: atom_id res chain seq x y z
N ARG A 1 -18.15 -23.35 22.18
CA ARG A 1 -18.65 -22.11 22.82
C ARG A 1 -17.55 -21.06 22.69
N PRO A 2 -17.78 -19.89 22.07
CA PRO A 2 -16.73 -18.87 21.98
C PRO A 2 -16.40 -18.37 23.38
N THR A 3 -15.11 -18.35 23.73
CA THR A 3 -14.64 -17.80 25.01
C THR A 3 -14.87 -16.28 25.02
N PRO A 4 -15.31 -15.69 26.15
CA PRO A 4 -15.38 -14.25 26.29
C PRO A 4 -13.98 -13.66 26.05
N ARG A 5 -13.88 -12.63 25.20
CA ARG A 5 -12.61 -11.90 25.07
C ARG A 5 -12.29 -11.30 26.44
N PRO A 6 -11.10 -11.56 27.01
CA PRO A 6 -10.73 -10.97 28.28
C PRO A 6 -10.68 -9.46 28.15
N SER A 7 -11.34 -8.74 29.06
CA SER A 7 -11.24 -7.29 29.14
C SER A 7 -9.86 -6.90 29.65
N LEU A 8 -9.22 -5.92 29.01
CA LEU A 8 -7.93 -5.42 29.44
C LEU A 8 -7.99 -4.93 30.91
N PRO A 9 -7.02 -5.31 31.75
CA PRO A 9 -6.84 -4.75 33.09
C PRO A 9 -6.80 -3.21 33.07
N PRO A 10 -7.29 -2.50 34.10
CA PRO A 10 -7.40 -1.05 34.10
C PRO A 10 -6.11 -0.30 33.67
N PRO A 11 -4.90 -0.67 34.14
CA PRO A 11 -3.66 0.01 33.72
C PRO A 11 -3.34 -0.15 32.22
N LEU A 12 -3.84 -1.21 31.58
CA LEU A 12 -3.63 -1.50 30.16
C LEU A 12 -4.70 -0.85 29.26
N LYS A 13 -5.83 -0.39 29.84
CA LYS A 13 -6.87 0.34 29.08
C LYS A 13 -6.36 1.69 28.62
N ASP A 14 -5.70 2.43 29.51
CA ASP A 14 -5.20 3.79 29.22
C ASP A 14 -4.02 3.78 28.24
N ILE A 15 -3.16 2.76 28.33
CA ILE A 15 -2.10 2.52 27.33
C ILE A 15 -2.74 2.14 25.99
N GLY A 16 -3.77 1.29 26.01
CA GLY A 16 -4.49 0.85 24.81
C GLY A 16 -5.16 2.00 24.06
N THR A 17 -5.82 2.92 24.79
CA THR A 17 -6.47 4.10 24.18
C THR A 17 -5.45 5.07 23.58
N GLU A 18 -4.33 5.31 24.24
CA GLU A 18 -3.26 6.16 23.72
C GLU A 18 -2.62 5.56 22.44
N VAL A 19 -2.41 4.25 22.40
CA VAL A 19 -1.92 3.56 21.20
C VAL A 19 -2.91 3.68 20.04
N ILE A 20 -4.22 3.47 20.30
CA ILE A 20 -5.27 3.60 19.28
C ILE A 20 -5.30 5.03 18.72
N ARG A 21 -5.29 6.05 19.58
CA ARG A 21 -5.28 7.48 19.18
C ARG A 21 -4.08 7.79 18.27
N ARG A 22 -2.88 7.35 18.64
CA ARG A 22 -1.67 7.55 17.81
C ARG A 22 -1.74 6.83 16.46
N LEU A 23 -2.38 5.66 16.41
CA LEU A 23 -2.59 4.92 15.16
C LEU A 23 -3.60 5.63 14.25
N GLU A 24 -4.65 6.22 14.82
CA GLU A 24 -5.65 7.00 14.08
C GLU A 24 -5.06 8.30 13.52
N GLU A 25 -4.28 9.03 14.31
CA GLU A 25 -3.58 10.26 13.86
C GLU A 25 -2.60 9.97 12.72
N ARG A 26 -1.86 8.85 12.80
CA ARG A 26 -1.02 8.38 11.69
C ARG A 26 -1.83 8.01 10.45
N ARG A 27 -2.97 7.33 10.59
CA ARG A 27 -3.85 7.01 9.46
C ARG A 27 -4.41 8.27 8.80
N ALA A 28 -4.87 9.24 9.57
CA ALA A 28 -5.44 10.48 9.06
C ALA A 28 -4.42 11.33 8.27
N SER A 29 -3.18 11.42 8.74
CA SER A 29 -2.08 12.11 8.04
C SER A 29 -1.66 11.40 6.74
N ILE A 30 -1.70 10.06 6.70
CA ILE A 30 -1.48 9.29 5.47
C ILE A 30 -2.64 9.49 4.48
N GLN A 31 -3.87 9.62 4.98
CA GLN A 31 -5.06 9.79 4.16
C GLN A 31 -5.13 11.21 3.55
N SER A 32 -4.77 12.25 4.30
CA SER A 32 -4.72 13.64 3.81
C SER A 32 -3.66 13.87 2.74
N SER A 33 -2.60 13.05 2.71
CA SER A 33 -1.59 13.11 1.66
C SER A 33 -2.01 12.40 0.36
N ARG A 34 -3.13 11.66 0.30
CA ARG A 34 -3.61 10.99 -0.93
C ARG A 34 -3.99 12.08 -1.96
N PRO A 35 -3.28 12.21 -3.10
CA PRO A 35 -3.67 13.19 -4.12
C PRO A 35 -5.12 12.94 -4.54
N SER A 36 -5.85 14.03 -4.73
CA SER A 36 -7.29 14.07 -5.06
C SER A 36 -7.66 13.06 -6.16
N ARG A 37 -8.43 12.03 -5.76
CA ARG A 37 -9.15 11.05 -6.60
C ARG A 37 -8.42 10.58 -7.87
N GLN A 38 -7.18 10.11 -7.75
CA GLN A 38 -6.65 9.22 -8.79
C GLN A 38 -7.40 7.89 -8.70
N ILE A 39 -8.18 7.56 -9.74
CA ILE A 39 -8.81 6.25 -9.91
C ILE A 39 -7.68 5.23 -10.06
N MET A 40 -7.45 4.43 -9.01
CA MET A 40 -6.39 3.43 -8.99
C MET A 40 -6.90 2.09 -9.53
N PRO A 41 -6.04 1.28 -10.18
CA PRO A 41 -6.39 -0.09 -10.53
C PRO A 41 -6.77 -0.88 -9.28
N PRO A 42 -7.77 -1.77 -9.37
CA PRO A 42 -8.24 -2.60 -8.25
C PRO A 42 -7.12 -3.46 -7.64
N CYS A 43 -6.18 -3.94 -8.47
CA CYS A 43 -5.03 -4.69 -7.98
C CYS A 43 -4.08 -3.84 -7.13
N ILE A 44 -3.90 -2.56 -7.47
CA ILE A 44 -3.06 -1.64 -6.67
C ILE A 44 -3.77 -1.29 -5.36
N GLU A 45 -5.08 -1.04 -5.39
CA GLU A 45 -5.87 -0.78 -4.19
C GLU A 45 -5.76 -1.95 -3.20
N LYS A 46 -5.91 -3.18 -3.68
CA LYS A 46 -5.74 -4.39 -2.85
C LYS A 46 -4.33 -4.51 -2.26
N LEU A 47 -3.29 -4.12 -3.01
CA LEU A 47 -1.91 -4.12 -2.48
C LEU A 47 -1.69 -3.03 -1.42
N ILE A 48 -2.31 -1.85 -1.57
CA ILE A 48 -2.27 -0.80 -0.54
C ILE A 48 -2.95 -1.30 0.74
N GLU A 49 -4.14 -1.88 0.63
CA GLU A 49 -4.84 -2.43 1.79
C GLU A 49 -4.03 -3.54 2.47
N LYS A 50 -3.45 -4.44 1.68
CA LYS A 50 -2.58 -5.52 2.18
C LYS A 50 -1.40 -4.97 2.97
N ALA A 51 -0.74 -3.92 2.46
CA ALA A 51 0.34 -3.23 3.15
C ALA A 51 -0.15 -2.53 4.45
N GLU A 52 -1.27 -1.82 4.38
CA GLU A 52 -1.87 -1.11 5.52
C GLU A 52 -2.32 -2.07 6.64
N ARG A 53 -2.76 -3.28 6.29
CA ARG A 53 -3.09 -4.36 7.24
C ARG A 53 -1.87 -5.07 7.82
N GLY A 54 -0.66 -4.74 7.35
CA GLY A 54 0.58 -5.39 7.80
C GLY A 54 0.67 -6.85 7.39
N GLU A 55 -0.01 -7.25 6.32
CA GLU A 55 0.09 -8.61 5.79
C GLU A 55 1.44 -8.82 5.10
N ASN A 56 1.91 -10.08 5.06
CA ASN A 56 3.15 -10.38 4.38
C ASN A 56 2.98 -10.25 2.86
N MET A 57 3.85 -9.44 2.24
CA MET A 57 3.87 -9.21 0.80
C MET A 57 5.09 -9.87 0.18
N SER A 58 4.90 -10.56 -0.95
CA SER A 58 5.97 -11.11 -1.76
C SER A 58 6.84 -10.00 -2.36
N HIS A 59 8.04 -10.37 -2.83
CA HIS A 59 8.93 -9.43 -3.53
C HIS A 59 8.24 -8.76 -4.72
N GLN A 60 7.48 -9.53 -5.51
CA GLN A 60 6.78 -9.03 -6.68
C GLN A 60 5.67 -8.05 -6.34
N GLU A 61 4.92 -8.29 -5.27
CA GLU A 61 3.90 -7.39 -4.76
C GLU A 61 4.51 -6.06 -4.28
N ARG A 62 5.58 -6.13 -3.48
CA ARG A 62 6.29 -4.95 -2.96
C ARG A 62 6.86 -4.10 -4.10
N PHE A 63 7.53 -4.74 -5.06
CA PHE A 63 8.08 -4.07 -6.24
C PHE A 63 6.99 -3.40 -7.07
N THR A 64 5.92 -4.14 -7.40
CA THR A 64 4.78 -3.63 -8.18
C THR A 64 4.16 -2.40 -7.53
N LEU A 65 3.87 -2.49 -6.23
CA LEU A 65 3.25 -1.40 -5.47
C LEU A 65 4.18 -0.17 -5.43
N ALA A 66 5.45 -0.36 -5.08
CA ALA A 66 6.41 0.75 -4.99
C ALA A 66 6.61 1.42 -6.35
N ALA A 67 6.87 0.64 -7.42
CA ALA A 67 7.09 1.18 -8.77
C ALA A 67 5.86 1.94 -9.28
N TYR A 68 4.66 1.41 -9.05
CA TYR A 68 3.42 2.09 -9.43
C TYR A 68 3.23 3.41 -8.67
N LEU A 69 3.33 3.40 -7.33
CA LEU A 69 3.10 4.57 -6.49
C LEU A 69 4.08 5.71 -6.81
N LEU A 70 5.35 5.37 -7.03
CA LEU A 70 6.36 6.34 -7.46
C LEU A 70 6.01 6.96 -8.82
N LYS A 71 5.55 6.15 -9.79
CA LYS A 71 5.16 6.64 -11.13
C LYS A 71 3.95 7.58 -11.12
N VAL A 72 3.03 7.39 -10.18
CA VAL A 72 1.85 8.26 -10.04
C VAL A 72 2.10 9.48 -9.14
N GLY A 73 3.33 9.64 -8.64
CA GLY A 73 3.81 10.86 -7.98
C GLY A 73 3.95 10.77 -6.46
N TRP A 74 3.90 9.59 -5.85
CA TRP A 74 4.21 9.46 -4.42
C TRP A 74 5.70 9.67 -4.18
N SER A 75 6.04 10.30 -3.05
CA SER A 75 7.43 10.45 -2.62
C SER A 75 8.00 9.13 -2.10
N VAL A 76 9.33 8.98 -2.16
CA VAL A 76 10.04 7.83 -1.57
C VAL A 76 9.68 7.66 -0.10
N GLY A 77 9.68 8.73 0.69
CA GLY A 77 9.34 8.69 2.11
C GLY A 77 7.94 8.11 2.35
N ARG A 78 6.96 8.60 1.58
CA ARG A 78 5.59 8.12 1.69
C ARG A 78 5.44 6.64 1.33
N VAL A 79 6.11 6.19 0.28
CA VAL A 79 6.10 4.76 -0.12
C VAL A 79 6.78 3.90 0.95
N VAL A 80 7.88 4.38 1.56
CA VAL A 80 8.53 3.68 2.67
C VAL A 80 7.60 3.56 3.87
N ASP A 81 6.89 4.64 4.22
CA ASP A 81 5.96 4.65 5.35
C ASP A 81 4.77 3.71 5.16
N LEU A 82 4.31 3.51 3.92
CA LEU A 82 3.26 2.52 3.61
C LEU A 82 3.67 1.09 4.01
N PHE A 83 4.95 0.74 3.87
CA PHE A 83 5.46 -0.59 4.24
C PHE A 83 5.82 -0.72 5.72
N ARG A 84 5.70 0.35 6.52
CA ARG A 84 6.12 0.35 7.93
C ARG A 84 5.33 -0.65 8.81
N SER A 85 4.12 -1.02 8.39
CA SER A 85 3.28 -2.02 9.07
C SER A 85 3.68 -3.46 8.77
N ALA A 86 4.60 -3.71 7.83
CA ALA A 86 5.01 -5.07 7.47
C ALA A 86 5.82 -5.73 8.61
N PRO A 87 5.61 -7.04 8.88
CA PRO A 87 6.22 -7.73 10.01
C PRO A 87 7.76 -7.81 9.94
N ASP A 88 8.32 -7.74 8.74
CA ASP A 88 9.76 -7.81 8.45
C ASP A 88 10.37 -6.44 8.13
N PHE A 89 9.67 -5.35 8.42
CA PHE A 89 10.07 -4.01 8.01
C PHE A 89 11.41 -3.58 8.63
N LYS A 90 12.35 -3.21 7.76
CA LYS A 90 13.63 -2.60 8.13
C LYS A 90 13.79 -1.28 7.38
N GLU A 91 13.67 -0.16 8.10
CA GLU A 91 13.59 1.17 7.49
C GLU A 91 14.75 1.49 6.54
N ARG A 92 16.00 1.17 6.93
CA ARG A 92 17.18 1.38 6.07
C ARG A 92 17.10 0.61 4.76
N VAL A 93 16.66 -0.66 4.83
CA VAL A 93 16.55 -1.55 3.66
C VAL A 93 15.41 -1.09 2.76
N ALA A 94 14.23 -0.83 3.34
CA ALA A 94 13.06 -0.34 2.59
C ALA A 94 13.37 0.99 1.89
N ARG A 95 13.97 1.96 2.60
CA ARG A 95 14.36 3.24 2.00
C ARG A 95 15.38 3.05 0.88
N TYR A 96 16.36 2.17 1.03
CA TYR A 96 17.31 1.87 -0.04
C TYR A 96 16.61 1.29 -1.27
N GLN A 97 15.77 0.27 -1.10
CA GLN A 97 15.05 -0.38 -2.20
C GLN A 97 14.12 0.60 -2.93
N VAL A 98 13.29 1.34 -2.20
CA VAL A 98 12.36 2.31 -2.79
C VAL A 98 13.12 3.44 -3.49
N SER A 99 14.20 3.95 -2.88
CA SER A 99 15.06 4.96 -3.53
C SER A 99 15.71 4.43 -4.80
N HIS A 100 16.14 3.17 -4.81
CA HIS A 100 16.73 2.55 -5.99
C HIS A 100 15.72 2.45 -7.12
N ILE A 101 14.48 2.03 -6.83
CA ILE A 101 13.39 1.97 -7.80
C ILE A 101 13.11 3.35 -8.38
N ALA A 102 13.03 4.38 -7.51
CA ALA A 102 12.83 5.77 -7.93
C ALA A 102 13.97 6.26 -8.84
N LYS A 103 15.23 6.04 -8.45
CA LYS A 103 16.42 6.44 -9.22
C LYS A 103 16.49 5.77 -10.60
N ARG A 104 16.12 4.49 -10.69
CA ARG A 104 16.08 3.75 -11.96
C ARG A 104 14.88 4.12 -12.83
N GLY A 105 13.88 4.77 -12.26
CA GLY A 105 12.66 5.14 -12.98
C GLY A 105 11.86 3.92 -13.46
N TYR A 106 11.93 2.79 -12.74
CA TYR A 106 11.25 1.56 -13.13
C TYR A 106 9.74 1.76 -13.30
N ASN A 107 9.18 1.08 -14.29
CA ASN A 107 7.74 0.98 -14.46
C ASN A 107 7.22 -0.25 -13.70
N PRO A 108 5.98 -0.21 -13.19
CA PRO A 108 5.33 -1.42 -12.70
C PRO A 108 5.17 -2.43 -13.84
N PRO A 109 5.14 -3.73 -13.54
CA PRO A 109 4.88 -4.77 -14.53
C PRO A 109 3.57 -4.57 -15.30
N ASN A 110 3.49 -5.12 -16.50
CA ASN A 110 2.28 -5.07 -17.32
C ASN A 110 1.20 -6.02 -16.75
N CYS A 111 -0.04 -5.88 -17.22
CA CYS A 111 -1.17 -6.67 -16.69
C CYS A 111 -1.02 -8.17 -16.95
N GLU A 112 -0.34 -8.57 -18.01
CA GLU A 112 -0.07 -9.99 -18.31
C GLU A 112 0.88 -10.60 -17.28
N THR A 113 1.98 -9.92 -16.96
CA THR A 113 2.89 -10.32 -15.88
C THR A 113 2.18 -10.35 -14.53
N LEU A 114 1.36 -9.34 -14.22
CA LEU A 114 0.61 -9.32 -12.96
C LEU A 114 -0.42 -10.45 -12.84
N ARG A 115 -1.04 -10.88 -13.95
CA ARG A 115 -1.88 -12.07 -13.98
C ARG A 115 -1.05 -13.33 -13.71
N GLY A 116 0.10 -13.46 -14.36
CA GLY A 116 1.02 -14.58 -14.12
C GLY A 116 1.49 -14.69 -12.66
N TRP A 117 1.60 -13.57 -11.95
CA TRP A 117 1.94 -13.55 -10.52
C TRP A 117 0.75 -13.62 -9.56
N GLY A 118 -0.48 -13.72 -10.07
CA GLY A 118 -1.69 -13.73 -9.23
C GLY A 118 -1.98 -12.41 -8.51
N ILE A 119 -1.37 -11.29 -8.96
CA ILE A 119 -1.59 -9.95 -8.38
C ILE A 119 -2.83 -9.28 -8.98
N CYS A 120 -3.15 -9.58 -10.23
CA CYS A 120 -4.31 -9.03 -10.91
C CYS A 120 -5.60 -9.60 -10.29
N VAL A 121 -6.52 -8.71 -9.86
CA VAL A 121 -7.77 -9.09 -9.18
C VAL A 121 -8.90 -9.33 -10.19
N GLU A 122 -8.92 -8.56 -11.27
CA GLU A 122 -9.92 -8.63 -12.33
C GLU A 122 -9.31 -8.15 -13.65
N ASP A 123 -9.87 -8.60 -14.78
CA ASP A 123 -9.50 -8.06 -16.08
C ASP A 123 -10.14 -6.68 -16.29
N CYS A 124 -9.38 -5.65 -15.97
CA CYS A 124 -9.79 -4.27 -16.18
C CYS A 124 -9.60 -3.82 -17.64
N GLY A 125 -9.25 -4.72 -18.57
CA GLY A 125 -9.15 -4.49 -20.02
C GLY A 125 -8.00 -3.57 -20.45
N VAL A 126 -7.08 -3.20 -19.56
CA VAL A 126 -5.90 -2.37 -19.86
C VAL A 126 -4.64 -3.24 -20.00
N LYS A 127 -3.66 -2.78 -20.77
CA LYS A 127 -2.36 -3.48 -20.91
C LYS A 127 -1.40 -3.23 -19.74
N SER A 128 -1.58 -2.14 -19.00
CA SER A 128 -0.72 -1.75 -17.87
C SER A 128 -1.55 -1.08 -16.78
N PRO A 129 -1.22 -1.27 -15.49
CA PRO A 129 -1.84 -0.56 -14.38
C PRO A 129 -1.82 0.97 -14.56
N LEU A 130 -0.74 1.53 -15.13
CA LEU A 130 -0.61 2.98 -15.37
C LEU A 130 -1.61 3.54 -16.40
N SER A 131 -2.27 2.67 -17.18
CA SER A 131 -3.26 3.07 -18.17
C SER A 131 -4.69 3.11 -17.62
N TYR A 132 -4.93 2.61 -16.40
CA TYR A 132 -6.27 2.52 -15.81
C TYR A 132 -6.92 3.90 -15.59
N GLY A 133 -6.25 4.81 -14.88
CA GLY A 133 -6.76 6.15 -14.60
C GLY A 133 -6.99 7.02 -15.86
N ARG A 134 -6.26 6.76 -16.95
CA ARG A 134 -6.46 7.44 -18.24
C ARG A 134 -7.76 7.05 -18.93
N ARG A 135 -8.23 5.82 -18.73
CA ARG A 135 -9.53 5.35 -19.25
C ARG A 135 -10.70 5.94 -18.47
N GLY A 136 -10.60 6.01 -17.14
CA GLY A 136 -11.65 6.58 -16.28
C GLY A 136 -11.95 8.06 -16.55
N ARG A 137 -10.95 8.83 -17.01
CA ARG A 137 -11.10 10.24 -17.41
C ARG A 137 -11.76 10.44 -18.78
N ARG A 138 -11.78 9.43 -19.66
CA ARG A 138 -12.42 9.52 -21.00
C ARG A 138 -13.89 9.11 -21.00
N ARG A 139 -14.39 8.50 -19.92
CA ARG A 139 -15.79 8.04 -19.77
C ARG A 139 -16.63 8.96 -18.86
N ARG A 140 -16.14 10.16 -18.57
CA ARG A 140 -16.84 11.21 -17.82
C ARG A 140 -16.96 12.44 -18.69
#